data_AF-Q066C6-F1
#
_entry.id   AF-Q066C6-F1
#
_cell.length_a   1.000
_cell.length_b   1.000
_cell.length_c   1.000
_cell.angle_alpha   90.00
_cell.angle_beta   90.00
_cell.angle_gamma   90.00
#
_symmetry.space_group_name_H-M   'P 1'
#
loop_
_entity.id
_entity.type
_entity.pdbx_description
1 polymer ?
#
loop_
_entity_poly.entity_id
_entity_poly.type
_entity_poly.pdbx_seq_one_letter_code
_entity_poly.pdbx_strand_id
1 'polypeptide(L)' 'MSYEPGSGECRALINSKEQIETMLLSLGKIEGTTEILRQLREVHVQLEHLHDQRRSAIN' A
#
# COMPACT_ATOMS: atom_id res chain seq x y z
N MET A 1 -23.08 4.53 -13.65
CA MET A 1 -21.92 4.64 -12.74
C MET A 1 -20.69 4.62 -13.61
N SER A 2 -20.18 5.79 -13.97
CA SER A 2 -19.07 5.92 -14.92
C SER A 2 -17.78 5.43 -14.26
N TYR A 3 -17.28 4.30 -14.73
CA TYR A 3 -16.00 3.73 -14.31
C TYR A 3 -14.91 4.58 -14.96
N GLU A 4 -14.34 5.54 -14.22
CA GLU A 4 -13.13 6.22 -14.66
C GLU A 4 -11.96 5.23 -14.50
N PRO A 5 -11.35 4.77 -15.61
CA PRO A 5 -10.15 3.96 -15.56
C PRO A 5 -9.07 4.78 -14.85
N GLY A 6 -8.60 4.31 -13.71
CA GLY A 6 -7.71 5.06 -12.81
C GLY A 6 -8.29 5.24 -11.40
N SER A 7 -9.60 5.45 -11.27
CA SER A 7 -10.24 5.63 -9.96
C SER A 7 -10.32 4.31 -9.15
N GLY A 8 -10.51 3.17 -9.81
CA GLY A 8 -10.58 1.86 -9.16
C GLY A 8 -9.23 1.36 -8.66
N GLU A 9 -8.22 1.39 -9.53
CA GLU A 9 -6.85 0.94 -9.20
C GLU A 9 -6.20 1.84 -8.15
N CYS A 10 -6.31 3.17 -8.25
CA CYS A 10 -5.76 4.07 -7.23
C CYS A 10 -6.45 3.87 -5.86
N ARG A 11 -7.77 3.66 -5.82
CA ARG A 11 -8.46 3.32 -4.57
C ARG A 11 -7.97 2.00 -3.98
N ALA A 12 -7.75 0.98 -4.80
CA ALA A 12 -7.19 -0.28 -4.33
C ALA A 12 -5.80 -0.09 -3.72
N LEU A 13 -4.92 0.69 -4.38
CA LEU A 13 -3.58 0.98 -3.88
C LEU A 13 -3.60 1.76 -2.57
N ILE A 14 -4.46 2.78 -2.44
CA ILE A 14 -4.65 3.53 -1.19
C ILE A 14 -5.06 2.58 -0.06
N ASN A 15 -6.12 1.79 -0.28
CA ASN A 15 -6.63 0.85 0.71
C ASN A 15 -5.59 -0.20 1.11
N SER A 16 -4.77 -0.67 0.18
CA SER A 16 -3.71 -1.65 0.46
C SER A 16 -2.60 -1.06 1.32
N LYS A 17 -2.21 0.21 1.09
CA LYS A 17 -1.21 0.90 1.90
C LYS A 17 -1.69 1.10 3.35
N GLU A 18 -2.92 1.56 3.55
CA GLU A 18 -3.55 1.72 4.87
C GLU A 18 -3.62 0.40 5.65
N GLN A 19 -3.92 -0.71 4.96
CA GLN A 19 -3.89 -2.05 5.57
C GLN A 19 -2.49 -2.46 6.01
N ILE A 20 -1.46 -2.15 5.23
CA ILE A 20 -0.07 -2.43 5.60
C ILE A 20 0.34 -1.61 6.83
N GLU A 21 -0.03 -0.33 6.91
CA GLU A 21 0.21 0.49 8.10
C GLU A 21 -0.45 -0.12 9.35
N THR A 22 -1.68 -0.58 9.21
CA THR A 22 -2.40 -1.29 10.30
C THR A 22 -1.69 -2.59 10.70
N MET A 23 -1.21 -3.37 9.74
CA MET A 23 -0.44 -4.59 10.01
C MET A 23 0.89 -4.29 10.70
N LEU A 24 1.62 -3.25 10.29
CA LEU A 24 2.87 -2.83 10.92
C LEU A 24 2.66 -2.46 12.40
N LEU A 25 1.60 -1.72 12.72
CA LEU A 25 1.24 -1.35 14.09
C LEU A 25 0.86 -2.57 14.95
N SER A 26 0.18 -3.55 14.34
CA SER A 26 -0.29 -4.76 15.04
C SER A 26 0.86 -5.72 15.31
N LEU A 27 1.69 -5.98 14.30
CA LEU A 27 2.82 -6.92 14.39
C LEU A 27 4.01 -6.34 15.16
N GLY A 28 4.15 -5.00 15.21
CA GLY A 28 5.20 -4.32 15.97
C GLY A 28 5.15 -4.58 17.48
N LYS A 29 4.05 -5.14 17.98
CA LYS A 29 3.85 -5.50 19.40
C LYS A 29 4.21 -6.96 19.71
N ILE A 30 4.57 -7.75 18.69
CA ILE A 30 4.81 -9.19 18.80
C ILE A 30 6.32 -9.44 18.64
N GLU A 31 6.93 -10.14 19.60
CA GLU A 31 8.33 -10.56 19.48
C GLU A 31 8.53 -11.55 18.32
N GLY A 32 9.66 -11.43 17.62
CA GLY A 32 9.99 -12.31 16.49
C GLY A 32 9.42 -11.88 15.13
N THR A 33 8.73 -10.74 15.03
CA THR A 33 8.16 -10.26 13.75
C THR A 33 9.07 -9.31 12.95
N THR A 34 10.32 -9.09 13.39
CA THR A 34 11.25 -8.13 12.79
C THR A 34 11.37 -8.24 11.27
N GLU A 35 11.51 -9.46 10.76
CA GLU A 35 11.65 -9.72 9.32
C GLU A 35 10.33 -9.50 8.56
N ILE A 36 9.18 -9.86 9.17
CA ILE A 36 7.86 -9.60 8.59
C ILE A 36 7.62 -8.09 8.48
N LEU A 37 7.96 -7.32 9.51
CA LEU A 37 7.86 -5.87 9.50
C LEU A 37 8.77 -5.24 8.44
N ARG A 38 9.96 -5.80 8.22
CA ARG A 38 10.89 -5.36 7.16
C ARG A 38 10.26 -5.55 5.78
N GLN A 39 9.74 -6.75 5.51
CA GLN A 39 9.10 -7.09 4.23
C GLN A 39 7.84 -6.25 3.98
N LEU A 40 7.01 -6.04 5.00
CA LEU A 40 5.83 -5.17 4.88
C LEU A 40 6.18 -3.73 4.51
N ARG A 41 7.27 -3.18 5.07
CA ARG A 41 7.77 -1.86 4.66
C ARG A 41 8.23 -1.83 3.20
N GLU A 42 8.90 -2.87 2.73
CA GLU A 42 9.31 -2.98 1.32
C GLU A 42 8.11 -3.03 0.39
N VAL A 43 7.08 -3.82 0.73
CA VAL A 43 5.84 -3.88 -0.04
C VAL A 43 5.14 -2.52 -0.02
N HIS A 44 5.08 -1.82 1.12
CA HIS A 44 4.50 -0.49 1.21
C HIS A 44 5.18 0.50 0.24
N VAL A 45 6.51 0.52 0.20
CA VAL A 45 7.28 1.38 -0.71
C VAL A 45 7.00 1.03 -2.17
N GLN A 46 6.90 -0.25 -2.51
CA GLN A 46 6.56 -0.69 -3.88
C GLN A 46 5.15 -0.23 -4.28
N LEU A 47 4.17 -0.32 -3.36
CA LEU A 47 2.82 0.17 -3.61
C LEU A 47 2.75 1.69 -3.76
N GLU A 48 3.55 2.45 -2.99
CA GLU A 48 3.65 3.91 -3.17
C GLU A 48 4.20 4.25 -4.55
N HIS A 49 5.28 3.59 -4.97
CA HIS A 49 5.86 3.81 -6.29
C HIS A 49 4.87 3.48 -7.42
N LEU A 50 4.15 2.36 -7.31
CA LEU A 50 3.11 2.00 -8.27
C LEU A 50 1.96 3.02 -8.28
N HIS A 51 1.55 3.50 -7.11
CA HIS A 51 0.51 4.51 -6.99
C HIS A 51 0.93 5.84 -7.63
N ASP A 52 2.18 6.27 -7.42
CA ASP A 52 2.73 7.46 -8.06
C ASP A 52 2.75 7.34 -9.58
N GLN A 53 3.21 6.21 -10.12
CA GLN A 53 3.19 5.96 -11.57
C GLN A 53 1.77 6.05 -12.14
N ARG A 54 0.77 5.49 -11.45
CA ARG A 54 -0.63 5.52 -11.90
C ARG A 54 -1.25 6.90 -11.78
N ARG A 55 -0.93 7.65 -10.73
CA ARG A 55 -1.37 9.04 -10.55
C ARG A 55 -0.79 9.94 -11.64
N SER A 56 0.49 9.79 -11.97
CA SER A 56 1.16 10.55 -13.03
C SER A 56 0.64 10.24 -14.44
N ALA A 57 0.12 9.03 -14.68
CA ALA A 57 -0.44 8.65 -15.98
C ALA A 57 -1.85 9.20 -16.25
N ILE A 58 -2.51 9.80 -15.24
CA ILE A 58 -3.86 10.38 -15.34
C ILE A 58 -3.81 11.91 -15.54
N ASN A 59 -2.65 12.56 -15.35
CA ASN A 59 -2.39 13.97 -15.64
C ASN A 59 -1.80 14.15 -17.04
#